data_AF-A0A452ZLI3-F1
#
_entry.id   AF-A0A452ZLI3-F1
#
_cell.length_a   1.000
_cell.length_b   1.000
_cell.length_c   1.000
_cell.angle_alpha   90.00
_cell.angle_beta   90.00
_cell.angle_gamma   90.00
#
_symmetry.space_group_name_H-M   'P 1'
#
loop_
_entity.id
_entity.type
_entity.pdbx_description
1 polymer ?
#
loop_
_entity_poly.entity_id
_entity_poly.type
_entity_poly.pdbx_seq_one_letter_code
_entity_poly.pdbx_strand_id
1 'polypeptide(L)'
;MAATPWLLLLCLILAAGGVLQARAQPDSKGFISVDCGLQGETGYTENTTKLSMAPDNGGFTDDAGTCHNISAEYVTPLMGKSWFNLRSFAAGTRNCYTLRSIVPGLKYLVRARFMYGNYDGLHRLPMFDLHIGVNFWRTVNISSPFAAKFVEVIVVVPDDYVQVCLINTGAGTPFISGLDLRPLKKTMYPQVTAAQGLVLLTRFNFGGDENTGIRYPDDPHDRMWFPWVNSSSWTEISTTRRVKYEADSPFEAPMAVMQTAIRPRNASHNIEFDWEPQPQANDPSPGYIIIMHFSELQLLPSNAVREFYINLNGKLLNRDVMRPPYLYGQASYNTFAIRKSYYIVSLNATANSTLPPIINALELFSVIPTTNLSTNSQDVSAILVIKAKYQVHKNWMGDPCGPGTVMVWDSLTCSYAIASPPRITRVDLSSRGLNGDISSSFANLKALQYLNLSNNNLVGSIPNVLSQLTSLTVLDLSRNQLNGSIPFGLLVRVQDGSLDLRYGNNSDICTNGNSCQLPTKQRSKLAIYIAIPAVLIVIIVAVVLFCFIRRKCQGEASTRAQQLSGLFPSE
;
A
#
# COMPACT_ATOMS: atom_id res chain seq x y z
N MET A 1 57.49 -8.27 -5.26
CA MET A 1 56.36 -7.39 -5.61
C MET A 1 55.13 -8.25 -5.73
N ALA A 2 54.32 -8.26 -4.68
CA ALA A 2 53.08 -9.03 -4.59
C ALA A 2 51.96 -8.19 -5.21
N ALA A 3 51.30 -8.73 -6.23
CA ALA A 3 50.01 -8.25 -6.72
C ALA A 3 48.95 -9.27 -6.28
N THR A 4 47.91 -8.75 -5.64
CA THR A 4 46.86 -9.43 -4.88
C THR A 4 45.90 -10.26 -5.75
N PRO A 5 45.40 -11.41 -5.24
CA PRO A 5 44.50 -12.32 -5.96
C PRO A 5 43.02 -11.92 -5.82
N TRP A 6 42.70 -10.63 -5.90
CA TRP A 6 41.33 -10.11 -5.70
C TRP A 6 40.56 -9.82 -7.00
N LEU A 7 41.22 -9.89 -8.16
CA LEU A 7 40.59 -9.56 -9.45
C LEU A 7 39.97 -10.75 -10.19
N LEU A 8 40.26 -11.99 -9.78
CA LEU A 8 39.70 -13.20 -10.41
C LEU A 8 38.42 -13.74 -9.76
N LEU A 9 38.09 -13.29 -8.53
CA LEU A 9 36.83 -13.65 -7.86
C LEU A 9 35.65 -12.72 -8.23
N LEU A 10 35.92 -11.55 -8.82
CA LEU A 10 34.89 -10.63 -9.30
C LEU A 10 34.31 -10.99 -10.68
N CYS A 11 34.99 -11.84 -11.45
CA CYS A 11 34.51 -12.28 -12.77
C CYS A 11 33.74 -13.61 -12.75
N LEU A 12 33.69 -14.32 -11.62
CA LEU A 12 32.95 -15.60 -11.49
C LEU A 12 31.59 -15.46 -10.78
N ILE A 13 31.22 -14.28 -10.28
CA ILE A 13 29.86 -14.02 -9.77
C ILE A 13 28.90 -13.58 -10.89
N LEU A 14 29.41 -13.20 -12.07
CA LEU A 14 28.58 -12.83 -13.23
C LEU A 14 28.11 -14.01 -14.08
N ALA A 15 28.57 -15.24 -13.78
CA ALA A 15 28.19 -16.44 -14.55
C ALA A 15 27.30 -17.44 -13.78
N ALA A 16 26.95 -17.15 -12.51
CA ALA A 16 25.95 -17.89 -11.74
C ALA A 16 24.61 -17.13 -11.58
N GLY A 17 24.45 -16.02 -12.31
CA GLY A 17 23.21 -15.26 -12.42
C GLY A 17 22.28 -15.82 -13.49
N GLY A 18 22.01 -17.13 -13.47
CA GLY A 18 20.82 -17.67 -14.10
C GLY A 18 19.60 -17.24 -13.27
N VAL A 19 19.30 -15.94 -13.29
CA VAL A 19 18.16 -15.38 -12.58
C VAL A 19 16.90 -15.93 -13.26
N LEU A 20 16.20 -16.80 -12.55
CA LEU A 20 14.80 -17.15 -12.78
C LEU A 20 14.02 -15.92 -13.23
N GLN A 21 13.73 -15.84 -14.52
CA GLN A 21 13.07 -14.71 -15.17
C GLN A 21 11.54 -14.79 -14.95
N ALA A 22 11.12 -14.95 -13.69
CA ALA A 22 9.75 -15.32 -13.32
C ALA A 22 8.89 -14.12 -12.84
N ARG A 23 9.33 -12.88 -13.03
CA ARG A 23 8.56 -11.69 -12.61
C ARG A 23 8.46 -10.68 -13.74
N ALA A 24 7.26 -10.15 -13.99
CA ALA A 24 7.09 -8.91 -14.73
C ALA A 24 7.79 -7.78 -13.93
N GLN A 25 9.00 -7.42 -14.34
CA GLN A 25 9.71 -6.26 -13.81
C GLN A 25 9.32 -5.03 -14.63
N PRO A 26 9.40 -3.82 -14.03
CA PRO A 26 9.30 -2.60 -14.81
C PRO A 26 10.30 -2.66 -15.98
N ASP A 27 9.80 -2.36 -17.19
CA ASP A 27 10.66 -2.26 -18.37
C ASP A 27 11.57 -1.01 -18.29
N SER A 28 12.33 -0.73 -19.35
CA SER A 28 13.21 0.45 -19.39
C SER A 28 12.48 1.80 -19.24
N LYS A 29 11.15 1.82 -19.35
CA LYS A 29 10.28 3.00 -19.16
C LYS A 29 9.56 2.96 -17.81
N GLY A 30 9.76 1.91 -17.02
CA GLY A 30 9.06 1.66 -15.77
C GLY A 30 7.68 1.03 -15.95
N PHE A 31 7.33 0.50 -17.12
CA PHE A 31 6.02 -0.11 -17.38
C PHE A 31 5.99 -1.55 -16.88
N ILE A 32 4.87 -1.93 -16.26
CA ILE A 32 4.55 -3.33 -15.95
C ILE A 32 3.29 -3.71 -16.71
N SER A 33 3.33 -4.74 -17.55
CA SER A 33 2.16 -5.24 -18.27
C SER A 33 2.04 -6.75 -18.06
N VAL A 34 0.92 -7.16 -17.48
CA VAL A 34 0.67 -8.54 -17.07
C VAL A 34 -0.51 -9.10 -17.87
N ASP A 35 -0.31 -10.26 -18.50
CA ASP A 35 -1.35 -11.10 -19.10
C ASP A 35 -1.74 -12.16 -18.08
N CYS A 36 -2.86 -11.94 -17.40
CA CYS A 36 -3.23 -12.75 -16.25
C CYS A 36 -3.78 -14.10 -16.72
N GLY A 37 -3.28 -15.20 -16.17
CA GLY A 37 -3.68 -16.54 -16.61
C GLY A 37 -2.93 -17.06 -17.84
N LEU A 38 -1.99 -16.29 -18.40
CA LEU A 38 -1.11 -16.77 -19.47
C LEU A 38 -0.32 -18.00 -19.01
N GLN A 39 -0.45 -19.10 -19.74
CA GLN A 39 0.26 -20.35 -19.45
C GLN A 39 1.70 -20.30 -19.97
N GLY A 40 2.63 -20.84 -19.17
CA GLY A 40 4.07 -20.86 -19.46
C GLY A 40 4.87 -19.75 -18.77
N GLU A 41 6.19 -19.84 -18.79
CA GLU A 41 7.10 -18.89 -18.12
C GLU A 41 7.52 -17.72 -19.01
N THR A 42 7.31 -17.83 -20.33
CA THR A 42 7.79 -16.84 -21.30
C THR A 42 6.69 -15.84 -21.65
N GLY A 43 6.98 -14.55 -21.46
CA GLY A 43 6.16 -13.46 -21.99
C GLY A 43 6.20 -13.34 -23.51
N TYR A 44 5.49 -12.34 -24.05
CA TYR A 44 5.48 -12.03 -25.48
C TYR A 44 5.38 -10.53 -25.72
N THR A 45 5.75 -10.06 -26.90
CA THR A 45 5.53 -8.68 -27.32
C THR A 45 4.22 -8.57 -28.08
N GLU A 46 3.35 -7.65 -27.68
CA GLU A 46 2.08 -7.43 -28.37
C GLU A 46 2.30 -6.67 -29.69
N ASN A 47 1.69 -7.16 -30.77
CA ASN A 47 1.96 -6.62 -32.11
C ASN A 47 1.49 -5.17 -32.29
N THR A 48 0.38 -4.79 -31.68
CA THR A 48 -0.22 -3.46 -31.84
C THR A 48 0.49 -2.44 -30.97
N THR A 49 0.59 -2.71 -29.67
CA THR A 49 1.19 -1.77 -28.72
C THR A 49 2.71 -1.84 -28.71
N LYS A 50 3.33 -2.92 -29.17
CA LYS A 50 4.78 -3.19 -29.01
C LYS A 50 5.22 -3.32 -27.55
N LEU A 51 4.27 -3.47 -26.62
CA LEU A 51 4.57 -3.67 -25.20
C LEU A 51 4.93 -5.12 -24.92
N SER A 52 5.87 -5.33 -24.01
CA SER A 52 6.18 -6.65 -23.48
C SER A 52 5.15 -7.05 -22.43
N MET A 53 4.42 -8.12 -22.72
CA MET A 53 3.46 -8.77 -21.84
C MET A 53 4.13 -9.91 -21.09
N ALA A 54 4.01 -9.92 -19.78
CA ALA A 54 4.53 -10.99 -18.93
C ALA A 54 3.39 -11.86 -18.38
N PRO A 55 3.62 -13.18 -18.18
CA PRO A 55 2.69 -14.02 -17.43
C PRO A 55 2.61 -13.58 -15.97
N ASP A 56 1.55 -14.01 -15.27
CA ASP A 56 1.33 -13.72 -13.86
C ASP A 56 1.72 -14.85 -12.90
N ASN A 57 2.50 -15.82 -13.38
CA ASN A 57 3.17 -16.80 -12.53
C ASN A 57 4.32 -16.15 -11.73
N GLY A 58 4.81 -16.83 -10.68
CA GLY A 58 6.06 -16.44 -10.02
C GLY A 58 5.96 -15.33 -8.97
N GLY A 59 4.86 -15.28 -8.20
CA GLY A 59 4.77 -14.50 -6.97
C GLY A 59 4.02 -13.16 -7.05
N PHE A 60 3.19 -12.95 -8.08
CA PHE A 60 2.23 -11.84 -8.10
C PHE A 60 1.07 -12.08 -7.12
N THR A 61 0.58 -13.31 -7.06
CA THR A 61 -0.64 -13.70 -6.33
C THR A 61 -0.38 -14.70 -5.19
N ASP A 62 0.87 -14.84 -4.72
CA ASP A 62 1.28 -15.89 -3.78
C ASP A 62 0.81 -17.30 -4.22
N ASP A 63 0.88 -17.55 -5.54
CA ASP A 63 0.43 -18.77 -6.23
C ASP A 63 -1.06 -19.09 -6.08
N ALA A 64 -1.87 -18.10 -5.70
CA ALA A 64 -3.32 -18.23 -5.63
C ALA A 64 -3.99 -18.15 -7.02
N GLY A 65 -5.20 -18.70 -7.08
CA GLY A 65 -6.06 -18.67 -8.26
C GLY A 65 -5.70 -19.72 -9.32
N THR A 66 -6.56 -19.83 -10.33
CA THR A 66 -6.42 -20.79 -11.43
C THR A 66 -6.43 -20.08 -12.77
N CYS A 67 -5.54 -20.48 -13.68
CA CYS A 67 -5.47 -19.94 -15.03
C CYS A 67 -6.54 -20.58 -15.93
N HIS A 68 -7.20 -19.77 -16.74
CA HIS A 68 -8.22 -20.21 -17.69
C HIS A 68 -8.08 -19.47 -19.01
N ASN A 69 -8.55 -20.13 -20.07
CA ASN A 69 -8.83 -19.48 -21.34
C ASN A 69 -10.32 -19.18 -21.41
N ILE A 70 -10.69 -18.13 -22.12
CA ILE A 70 -12.10 -17.89 -22.45
C ILE A 70 -12.64 -18.97 -23.39
N SER A 71 -13.95 -19.19 -23.36
CA SER A 71 -14.60 -20.15 -24.24
C SER A 71 -14.53 -19.68 -25.70
N ALA A 72 -14.27 -20.61 -26.63
CA ALA A 72 -13.96 -20.32 -28.04
C ALA A 72 -15.06 -19.52 -28.76
N GLU A 73 -16.32 -19.70 -28.38
CA GLU A 73 -17.47 -18.98 -28.95
C GLU A 73 -17.47 -17.46 -28.65
N TYR A 74 -16.71 -17.02 -27.64
CA TYR A 74 -16.56 -15.60 -27.31
C TYR A 74 -15.26 -14.99 -27.86
N VAL A 75 -14.49 -15.76 -28.63
CA VAL A 75 -13.28 -15.27 -29.30
C VAL A 75 -13.66 -14.55 -30.60
N THR A 76 -13.25 -13.28 -30.73
CA THR A 76 -13.47 -12.50 -31.96
C THR A 76 -12.17 -12.28 -32.73
N PRO A 77 -12.19 -12.15 -34.07
CA PRO A 77 -10.98 -11.96 -34.87
C PRO A 77 -10.19 -10.68 -34.56
N LEU A 78 -10.87 -9.64 -34.05
CA LEU A 78 -10.27 -8.35 -33.71
C LEU A 78 -9.73 -8.29 -32.28
N MET A 79 -9.95 -9.33 -31.48
CA MET A 79 -9.54 -9.34 -30.09
C MET A 79 -8.03 -9.58 -29.96
N GLY A 80 -7.36 -8.69 -29.22
CA GLY A 80 -5.94 -8.84 -28.89
C GLY A 80 -5.68 -10.05 -28.00
N LYS A 81 -4.49 -10.66 -28.14
CA LYS A 81 -4.08 -11.88 -27.41
C LYS A 81 -4.23 -11.77 -25.90
N SER A 82 -4.01 -10.57 -25.34
CA SER A 82 -4.11 -10.31 -23.90
C SER A 82 -5.52 -10.39 -23.31
N TRP A 83 -6.53 -10.67 -24.12
CA TRP A 83 -7.91 -10.86 -23.68
C TRP A 83 -8.35 -12.33 -23.70
N PHE A 84 -7.49 -13.23 -24.17
CA PHE A 84 -7.81 -14.66 -24.28
C PHE A 84 -7.69 -15.42 -22.97
N ASN A 85 -6.84 -14.93 -22.07
CA ASN A 85 -6.56 -15.60 -20.80
C ASN A 85 -7.12 -14.79 -19.63
N LEU A 86 -7.38 -15.49 -18.55
CA LEU A 86 -7.68 -14.89 -17.26
C LEU A 86 -7.19 -15.78 -16.12
N ARG A 87 -6.95 -15.16 -14.97
CA ARG A 87 -6.84 -15.86 -13.69
C ARG A 87 -8.11 -15.66 -12.88
N SER A 88 -8.69 -16.75 -12.39
CA SER A 88 -9.85 -16.74 -11.52
C SER A 88 -9.51 -17.13 -10.09
N PHE A 89 -10.30 -16.63 -9.14
CA PHE A 89 -10.09 -16.84 -7.71
C PHE A 89 -11.35 -17.37 -7.05
N ALA A 90 -11.63 -18.66 -7.27
CA ALA A 90 -12.80 -19.33 -6.69
C ALA A 90 -12.71 -19.48 -5.16
N ALA A 91 -11.48 -19.58 -4.63
CA ALA A 91 -11.21 -19.67 -3.20
C ALA A 91 -10.84 -18.30 -2.62
N GLY A 92 -11.24 -18.07 -1.36
CA GLY A 92 -10.89 -16.88 -0.61
C GLY A 92 -11.81 -15.68 -0.85
N THR A 93 -11.89 -14.82 0.16
CA THR A 93 -12.69 -13.58 0.13
C THR A 93 -11.92 -12.41 -0.50
N ARG A 94 -10.59 -12.50 -0.54
CA ARG A 94 -9.69 -11.46 -1.04
C ARG A 94 -8.51 -12.07 -1.76
N ASN A 95 -8.24 -11.58 -2.95
CA ASN A 95 -7.12 -12.02 -3.78
C ASN A 95 -6.39 -10.81 -4.34
N CYS A 96 -5.07 -10.73 -4.18
CA CYS A 96 -4.30 -9.54 -4.46
C CYS A 96 -3.12 -9.83 -5.36
N TYR A 97 -2.92 -8.97 -6.35
CA TYR A 97 -1.67 -8.85 -7.08
C TYR A 97 -0.77 -7.87 -6.35
N THR A 98 0.49 -8.22 -6.14
CA THR A 98 1.50 -7.28 -5.65
C THR A 98 2.48 -6.91 -6.77
N LEU A 99 2.39 -5.67 -7.25
CA LEU A 99 3.31 -5.11 -8.23
C LEU A 99 4.45 -4.41 -7.49
N ARG A 100 5.71 -4.77 -7.78
CA ARG A 100 6.90 -4.33 -7.03
C ARG A 100 7.88 -3.56 -7.92
N SER A 101 8.98 -3.10 -7.32
CA SER A 101 10.09 -2.43 -8.00
C SER A 101 9.69 -1.07 -8.59
N ILE A 102 8.74 -0.39 -7.94
CA ILE A 102 8.23 0.92 -8.38
C ILE A 102 8.77 2.04 -7.47
N VAL A 103 8.61 3.30 -7.90
CA VAL A 103 9.17 4.47 -7.22
C VAL A 103 8.17 5.02 -6.19
N PRO A 104 8.51 5.00 -4.88
CA PRO A 104 7.65 5.57 -3.85
C PRO A 104 7.35 7.06 -4.07
N GLY A 105 6.12 7.46 -3.78
CA GLY A 105 5.61 8.83 -3.92
C GLY A 105 5.35 9.29 -5.36
N LEU A 106 5.53 8.43 -6.36
CA LEU A 106 5.19 8.75 -7.75
C LEU A 106 3.69 8.51 -8.02
N LYS A 107 3.17 9.17 -9.06
CA LYS A 107 1.84 8.91 -9.60
C LYS A 107 1.91 7.73 -10.56
N TYR A 108 0.94 6.84 -10.44
CA TYR A 108 0.79 5.69 -11.32
C TYR A 108 -0.61 5.63 -11.88
N LEU A 109 -0.71 5.44 -13.20
CA LEU A 109 -1.91 4.94 -13.84
C LEU A 109 -1.89 3.41 -13.70
N VAL A 110 -2.94 2.86 -13.10
CA VAL A 110 -3.15 1.42 -12.95
C VAL A 110 -4.42 1.05 -13.69
N ARG A 111 -4.34 0.04 -14.56
CA ARG A 111 -5.47 -0.44 -15.36
C ARG A 111 -5.66 -1.93 -15.21
N ALA A 112 -6.83 -2.36 -14.76
CA ALA A 112 -7.22 -3.76 -14.69
C ALA A 112 -8.20 -4.08 -15.83
N ARG A 113 -8.02 -5.25 -16.46
CA ARG A 113 -8.78 -5.72 -17.62
C ARG A 113 -9.53 -7.01 -17.30
N PHE A 114 -10.73 -7.14 -17.83
CA PHE A 114 -11.67 -8.22 -17.54
C PHE A 114 -12.39 -8.64 -18.83
N MET A 115 -12.15 -9.88 -19.26
CA MET A 115 -12.91 -10.56 -20.30
C MET A 115 -13.40 -11.89 -19.73
N TYR A 116 -14.70 -11.99 -19.41
CA TYR A 116 -15.26 -13.18 -18.77
C TYR A 116 -15.29 -14.37 -19.74
N GLY A 117 -15.85 -14.16 -20.93
CA GLY A 117 -15.89 -15.17 -21.98
C GLY A 117 -16.42 -16.54 -21.54
N ASN A 118 -17.28 -16.57 -20.52
CA ASN A 118 -17.85 -17.77 -19.90
C ASN A 118 -16.81 -18.89 -19.69
N TYR A 119 -15.62 -18.53 -19.20
CA TYR A 119 -14.50 -19.47 -19.06
C TYR A 119 -14.82 -20.69 -18.18
N ASP A 120 -15.77 -20.55 -17.26
CA ASP A 120 -16.19 -21.57 -16.30
C ASP A 120 -17.45 -22.34 -16.72
N GLY A 121 -18.07 -21.98 -17.85
CA GLY A 121 -19.30 -22.60 -18.34
C GLY A 121 -20.53 -22.39 -17.45
N LEU A 122 -20.45 -21.52 -16.43
CA LEU A 122 -21.53 -21.33 -15.46
C LEU A 122 -22.64 -20.40 -15.96
N HIS A 123 -22.39 -19.65 -17.03
CA HIS A 123 -23.29 -18.60 -17.55
C HIS A 123 -23.74 -17.60 -16.48
N ARG A 124 -22.90 -17.39 -15.46
CA ARG A 124 -23.19 -16.53 -14.33
C ARG A 124 -22.22 -15.36 -14.34
N LEU A 125 -22.73 -14.20 -14.76
CA LEU A 125 -21.94 -12.98 -14.84
C LEU A 125 -21.47 -12.54 -13.44
N PRO A 126 -20.16 -12.46 -13.19
CA PRO A 126 -19.64 -12.17 -11.87
C PRO A 126 -19.66 -10.67 -11.56
N MET A 127 -19.85 -10.36 -10.29
CA MET A 127 -19.67 -9.03 -9.72
C MET A 127 -18.81 -9.13 -8.46
N PHE A 128 -17.85 -8.23 -8.32
CA PHE A 128 -16.89 -8.20 -7.21
C PHE A 128 -16.26 -6.81 -7.08
N ASP A 129 -15.64 -6.53 -5.94
CA ASP A 129 -15.03 -5.21 -5.69
C ASP A 129 -13.53 -5.22 -6.01
N LEU A 130 -13.04 -4.10 -6.52
CA LEU A 130 -11.63 -3.86 -6.75
C LEU A 130 -11.12 -2.84 -5.73
N HIS A 131 -9.94 -3.10 -5.17
CA HIS A 131 -9.24 -2.22 -4.25
C HIS A 131 -7.82 -1.94 -4.75
N ILE A 132 -7.35 -0.72 -4.49
CA ILE A 132 -5.97 -0.29 -4.69
C ILE A 132 -5.33 -0.09 -3.30
N GLY A 133 -4.44 -1.00 -2.93
CA GLY A 133 -4.02 -1.20 -1.54
C GLY A 133 -5.22 -1.52 -0.65
N VAL A 134 -5.41 -0.72 0.39
CA VAL A 134 -6.56 -0.80 1.32
C VAL A 134 -7.71 0.16 0.97
N ASN A 135 -7.64 0.83 -0.18
CA ASN A 135 -8.66 1.78 -0.61
C ASN A 135 -9.58 1.14 -1.63
N PHE A 136 -10.89 1.30 -1.46
CA PHE A 136 -11.85 0.88 -2.45
C PHE A 136 -11.66 1.67 -3.74
N TRP A 137 -11.58 0.95 -4.85
CA TRP A 137 -11.42 1.54 -6.17
C TRP A 137 -12.78 1.57 -6.90
N ARG A 138 -13.37 0.40 -7.19
CA ARG A 138 -14.64 0.30 -7.93
C ARG A 138 -15.23 -1.11 -7.87
N THR A 139 -16.55 -1.22 -7.91
CA THR A 139 -17.22 -2.50 -8.19
C THR A 139 -17.11 -2.87 -9.67
N VAL A 140 -16.52 -4.04 -9.94
CA VAL A 140 -16.51 -4.66 -11.27
C VAL A 140 -17.81 -5.42 -11.45
N ASN A 141 -18.60 -4.99 -12.43
CA ASN A 141 -19.84 -5.64 -12.84
C ASN A 141 -19.72 -6.05 -14.31
N ILE A 142 -19.73 -7.35 -14.59
CA ILE A 142 -19.71 -7.88 -15.95
C ILE A 142 -21.15 -7.97 -16.46
N SER A 143 -21.45 -7.31 -17.58
CA SER A 143 -22.81 -7.22 -18.13
C SER A 143 -23.10 -8.24 -19.25
N SER A 144 -22.06 -8.82 -19.84
CA SER A 144 -22.18 -9.78 -20.95
C SER A 144 -20.90 -10.64 -21.02
N PRO A 145 -20.99 -11.91 -21.47
CA PRO A 145 -19.79 -12.73 -21.69
C PRO A 145 -18.90 -12.21 -22.84
N PHE A 146 -19.46 -11.41 -23.76
CA PHE A 146 -18.70 -10.76 -24.84
C PHE A 146 -18.04 -9.43 -24.40
N ALA A 147 -18.34 -8.94 -23.21
CA ALA A 147 -17.89 -7.62 -22.78
C ALA A 147 -16.41 -7.65 -22.34
N ALA A 148 -15.55 -7.02 -23.14
CA ALA A 148 -14.23 -6.60 -22.70
C ALA A 148 -14.35 -5.32 -21.86
N LYS A 149 -14.09 -5.42 -20.56
CA LYS A 149 -14.15 -4.30 -19.62
C LYS A 149 -12.76 -3.98 -19.11
N PHE A 150 -12.47 -2.71 -18.93
CA PHE A 150 -11.32 -2.26 -18.16
C PHE A 150 -11.75 -1.20 -17.17
N VAL A 151 -10.98 -1.06 -16.10
CA VAL A 151 -11.10 0.01 -15.13
C VAL A 151 -9.72 0.61 -14.94
N GLU A 152 -9.66 1.93 -14.80
CA GLU A 152 -8.41 2.67 -14.66
C GLU A 152 -8.48 3.61 -13.46
N VAL A 153 -7.38 3.70 -12.72
CA VAL A 153 -7.19 4.67 -11.64
C VAL A 153 -5.82 5.32 -11.76
N ILE A 154 -5.74 6.58 -11.35
CA ILE A 154 -4.50 7.30 -11.14
C ILE A 154 -4.38 7.61 -9.65
N VAL A 155 -3.33 7.10 -9.01
CA VAL A 155 -3.06 7.28 -7.57
C VAL A 155 -1.60 7.64 -7.32
N VAL A 156 -1.33 8.25 -6.16
CA VAL A 156 0.04 8.30 -5.60
C VAL A 156 0.29 6.99 -4.86
N VAL A 157 1.39 6.30 -5.17
CA VAL A 157 1.78 5.08 -4.46
C VAL A 157 2.83 5.43 -3.41
N PRO A 158 2.58 5.16 -2.10
CA PRO A 158 3.49 5.58 -1.03
C PRO A 158 4.71 4.66 -0.86
N ASP A 159 4.62 3.40 -1.27
CA ASP A 159 5.64 2.37 -1.08
C ASP A 159 6.33 1.99 -2.41
N ASP A 160 7.32 1.10 -2.37
CA ASP A 160 8.01 0.53 -3.54
C ASP A 160 7.22 -0.62 -4.21
N TYR A 161 5.97 -0.79 -3.79
CA TYR A 161 5.00 -1.72 -4.32
C TYR A 161 3.58 -1.15 -4.26
N VAL A 162 2.69 -1.72 -5.07
CA VAL A 162 1.26 -1.45 -5.00
C VAL A 162 0.48 -2.76 -5.12
N GLN A 163 -0.61 -2.87 -4.36
CA GLN A 163 -1.47 -4.04 -4.40
C GLN A 163 -2.78 -3.73 -5.13
N VAL A 164 -3.21 -4.65 -5.99
CA VAL A 164 -4.53 -4.60 -6.63
C VAL A 164 -5.31 -5.82 -6.16
N CYS A 165 -6.35 -5.59 -5.37
CA CYS A 165 -7.08 -6.66 -4.68
C CYS A 165 -8.50 -6.81 -5.23
N LEU A 166 -8.85 -8.03 -5.61
CA LEU A 166 -10.18 -8.47 -5.99
C LEU A 166 -10.88 -9.07 -4.77
N ILE A 167 -12.02 -8.50 -4.40
CA ILE A 167 -12.79 -8.85 -3.22
C ILE A 167 -14.07 -9.55 -3.63
N ASN A 168 -14.23 -10.80 -3.19
CA ASN A 168 -15.42 -11.59 -3.46
C ASN A 168 -16.61 -11.07 -2.64
N THR A 169 -17.64 -10.59 -3.31
CA THR A 169 -18.89 -10.11 -2.69
C THR A 169 -20.00 -11.17 -2.64
N GLY A 170 -19.71 -12.40 -3.07
CA GLY A 170 -20.68 -13.50 -3.17
C GLY A 170 -21.49 -13.53 -4.47
N ALA A 171 -21.27 -12.55 -5.36
CA ALA A 171 -22.00 -12.39 -6.63
C ALA A 171 -21.27 -13.00 -7.85
N GLY A 172 -20.43 -14.01 -7.63
CA GLY A 172 -19.68 -14.72 -8.66
C GLY A 172 -18.19 -14.82 -8.32
N THR A 173 -17.44 -15.57 -9.13
CA THR A 173 -16.00 -15.75 -8.93
C THR A 173 -15.22 -14.53 -9.41
N PRO A 174 -14.42 -13.86 -8.55
CA PRO A 174 -13.54 -12.81 -9.01
C PRO A 174 -12.49 -13.33 -9.99
N PHE A 175 -12.19 -12.54 -11.01
CA PHE A 175 -11.19 -12.89 -12.03
C PHE A 175 -10.56 -11.64 -12.62
N ILE A 176 -9.41 -11.77 -13.28
CA ILE A 176 -8.72 -10.69 -13.99
C ILE A 176 -8.02 -11.24 -15.23
N SER A 177 -8.06 -10.50 -16.33
CA SER A 177 -7.45 -10.86 -17.62
C SER A 177 -6.13 -10.14 -17.87
N GLY A 178 -5.94 -8.95 -17.29
CA GLY A 178 -4.67 -8.25 -17.40
C GLY A 178 -4.52 -7.10 -16.43
N LEU A 179 -3.28 -6.73 -16.15
CA LEU A 179 -2.95 -5.66 -15.24
C LEU A 179 -1.79 -4.81 -15.79
N ASP A 180 -2.05 -3.52 -15.96
CA ASP A 180 -1.09 -2.56 -16.49
C ASP A 180 -0.78 -1.49 -15.44
N LEU A 181 0.50 -1.15 -15.28
CA LEU A 181 0.96 -0.05 -14.43
C LEU A 181 1.91 0.85 -15.21
N ARG A 182 1.64 2.15 -15.19
CA ARG A 182 2.37 3.19 -15.93
C ARG A 182 2.77 4.34 -15.01
N PRO A 183 4.08 4.66 -14.89
CA PRO A 183 4.52 5.83 -14.16
C PRO A 183 4.08 7.11 -14.87
N LEU A 184 3.64 8.10 -14.10
CA LEU A 184 3.32 9.44 -14.59
C LEU A 184 4.25 10.46 -13.95
N LYS A 185 4.49 11.58 -14.66
CA LYS A 185 5.21 12.72 -14.11
C LYS A 185 4.45 13.27 -12.89
N LYS A 186 5.17 13.76 -11.89
CA LYS A 186 4.57 14.33 -10.66
C LYS A 186 3.61 15.50 -10.95
N THR A 187 3.91 16.29 -11.98
CA THR A 187 3.12 17.44 -12.43
C THR A 187 1.81 17.04 -13.13
N MET A 188 1.73 15.83 -13.69
CA MET A 188 0.54 15.39 -14.41
C MET A 188 -0.63 15.10 -13.47
N TYR A 189 -1.86 15.39 -13.91
CA TYR A 189 -3.08 15.21 -13.13
C TYR A 189 -2.96 15.83 -11.74
N PRO A 190 -2.94 17.17 -11.62
CA PRO A 190 -2.70 17.88 -10.36
C PRO A 190 -3.73 17.56 -9.26
N GLN A 191 -4.90 17.04 -9.64
CA GLN A 191 -5.97 16.62 -8.72
C GLN A 191 -5.64 15.31 -7.97
N VAL A 192 -4.63 14.55 -8.43
CA VAL A 192 -4.16 13.33 -7.77
C VAL A 192 -3.18 13.69 -6.66
N THR A 193 -3.50 13.32 -5.43
CA THR A 193 -2.70 13.58 -4.22
C THR A 193 -2.56 12.31 -3.40
N ALA A 194 -1.81 12.36 -2.28
CA ALA A 194 -1.74 11.22 -1.35
C ALA A 194 -3.11 10.85 -0.74
N ALA A 195 -4.06 11.79 -0.70
CA ALA A 195 -5.39 11.59 -0.12
C ALA A 195 -6.50 11.37 -1.16
N GLN A 196 -6.22 11.56 -2.45
CA GLN A 196 -7.23 11.47 -3.51
C GLN A 196 -6.66 10.86 -4.80
N GLY A 197 -7.35 9.86 -5.32
CA GLY A 197 -7.13 9.28 -6.65
C GLY A 197 -8.20 9.69 -7.66
N LEU A 198 -7.93 9.45 -8.94
CA LEU A 198 -8.89 9.64 -10.05
C LEU A 198 -9.23 8.30 -10.69
N VAL A 199 -10.51 7.96 -10.81
CA VAL A 199 -11.00 6.77 -11.51
C VAL A 199 -11.57 7.18 -12.85
N LEU A 200 -11.07 6.60 -13.93
CA LEU A 200 -11.50 6.95 -15.27
C LEU A 200 -12.96 6.49 -15.51
N LEU A 201 -13.78 7.38 -16.05
CA LEU A 201 -15.05 7.02 -16.65
C LEU A 201 -14.92 6.88 -18.16
N THR A 202 -14.35 7.89 -18.81
CA THR A 202 -14.12 7.88 -20.24
C THR A 202 -12.97 8.80 -20.64
N ARG A 203 -12.33 8.47 -21.75
CA ARG A 203 -11.26 9.23 -22.39
C ARG A 203 -11.51 9.22 -23.89
N PHE A 204 -12.06 10.31 -24.41
CA PHE A 204 -12.47 10.45 -25.80
C PHE A 204 -11.47 11.25 -26.62
N ASN A 205 -11.18 10.75 -27.82
CA ASN A 205 -10.60 11.50 -28.92
C ASN A 205 -11.73 11.97 -29.84
N PHE A 206 -11.81 13.27 -30.11
CA PHE A 206 -12.80 13.83 -31.02
C PHE A 206 -12.20 14.05 -32.41
N GLY A 207 -12.91 13.55 -33.41
CA GLY A 207 -12.39 13.44 -34.77
C GLY A 207 -11.37 12.31 -34.90
N GLY A 208 -11.32 11.68 -36.07
CA GLY A 208 -10.51 10.49 -36.31
C GLY A 208 -11.36 9.26 -36.64
N ASP A 209 -10.68 8.15 -36.95
CA ASP A 209 -11.33 6.91 -37.36
C ASP A 209 -12.08 6.25 -36.21
N GLU A 210 -13.38 5.99 -36.40
CA GLU A 210 -14.29 5.36 -35.43
C GLU A 210 -13.81 3.96 -34.97
N ASN A 211 -12.98 3.30 -35.77
CA ASN A 211 -12.48 1.95 -35.48
C ASN A 211 -11.10 1.94 -34.83
N THR A 212 -10.44 3.09 -34.69
CA THR A 212 -9.04 3.16 -34.28
C THR A 212 -8.88 3.93 -32.98
N GLY A 213 -8.64 3.21 -31.88
CA GLY A 213 -8.23 3.80 -30.60
C GLY A 213 -6.75 4.20 -30.60
N ILE A 214 -6.42 5.29 -29.92
CA ILE A 214 -5.03 5.76 -29.78
C ILE A 214 -4.47 5.28 -28.43
N ARG A 215 -3.31 4.63 -28.47
CA ARG A 215 -2.59 4.12 -27.30
C ARG A 215 -1.08 4.15 -27.57
N TYR A 216 -0.26 3.54 -26.72
CA TYR A 216 1.16 3.36 -26.99
C TYR A 216 1.36 2.57 -28.32
N PRO A 217 2.30 2.97 -29.19
CA PRO A 217 3.38 3.95 -28.97
C PRO A 217 3.02 5.42 -29.20
N ASP A 218 1.83 5.73 -29.74
CA ASP A 218 1.43 7.12 -30.04
C ASP A 218 1.15 7.95 -28.78
N ASP A 219 0.68 7.29 -27.71
CA ASP A 219 0.67 7.85 -26.35
C ASP A 219 1.83 7.30 -25.50
N PRO A 220 2.86 8.11 -25.21
CA PRO A 220 3.99 7.71 -24.36
C PRO A 220 3.61 7.30 -22.94
N HIS A 221 2.41 7.65 -22.46
CA HIS A 221 1.88 7.27 -21.16
C HIS A 221 0.94 6.06 -21.22
N ASP A 222 0.74 5.48 -22.41
CA ASP A 222 -0.08 4.30 -22.64
C ASP A 222 -1.55 4.45 -22.16
N ARG A 223 -2.06 5.68 -22.21
CA ARG A 223 -3.49 5.96 -22.03
C ARG A 223 -4.25 5.47 -23.25
N MET A 224 -5.43 4.91 -23.02
CA MET A 224 -6.34 4.51 -24.09
C MET A 224 -7.31 5.66 -24.39
N TRP A 225 -7.24 6.18 -25.60
CA TRP A 225 -8.16 7.18 -26.13
C TRP A 225 -9.09 6.54 -27.14
N PHE A 226 -10.39 6.72 -26.93
CA PHE A 226 -11.43 6.12 -27.76
C PHE A 226 -12.06 7.16 -28.67
N PRO A 227 -12.24 6.88 -29.96
CA PRO A 227 -12.91 7.83 -30.85
C PRO A 227 -14.36 8.04 -30.39
N TRP A 228 -14.82 9.28 -30.43
CA TRP A 228 -16.25 9.61 -30.34
C TRP A 228 -16.67 10.30 -31.62
N VAL A 229 -17.44 9.59 -32.44
CA VAL A 229 -17.95 10.05 -33.72
C VAL A 229 -19.45 10.29 -33.62
N ASN A 230 -19.90 11.47 -34.07
CA ASN A 230 -21.31 11.81 -34.27
C ASN A 230 -21.43 12.69 -35.51
N SER A 231 -21.42 12.07 -36.68
CA SER A 231 -21.41 12.76 -37.97
C SER A 231 -22.70 13.54 -38.26
N SER A 232 -23.81 13.22 -37.59
CA SER A 232 -25.05 14.01 -37.66
C SER A 232 -24.93 15.36 -36.96
N SER A 233 -24.22 15.43 -35.83
CA SER A 233 -24.11 16.64 -35.02
C SER A 233 -22.86 17.47 -35.35
N TRP A 234 -21.79 16.81 -35.77
CA TRP A 234 -20.47 17.40 -35.87
C TRP A 234 -19.84 17.27 -37.26
N THR A 235 -18.89 18.16 -37.52
CA THR A 235 -17.96 18.12 -38.64
C THR A 235 -16.56 18.02 -38.08
N GLU A 236 -15.78 17.08 -38.59
CA GLU A 236 -14.40 16.86 -38.17
C GLU A 236 -13.43 17.86 -38.81
N ILE A 237 -12.38 18.19 -38.09
CA ILE A 237 -11.26 19.01 -38.51
C ILE A 237 -9.99 18.26 -38.13
N SER A 238 -9.02 18.23 -39.03
CA SER A 238 -7.74 17.58 -38.78
C SER A 238 -6.57 18.37 -39.35
N THR A 239 -5.37 18.03 -38.88
CA THR A 239 -4.12 18.57 -39.40
C THR A 239 -3.03 17.52 -39.36
N THR A 240 -2.13 17.55 -40.34
CA THR A 240 -0.89 16.74 -40.33
C THR A 240 0.26 17.49 -39.68
N ARG A 241 0.08 18.79 -39.36
CA ARG A 241 1.10 19.61 -38.72
C ARG A 241 1.26 19.21 -37.26
N ARG A 242 2.48 19.36 -36.75
CA ARG A 242 2.80 19.05 -35.35
C ARG A 242 2.05 19.99 -34.41
N VAL A 243 1.28 19.44 -33.48
CA VAL A 243 0.73 20.14 -32.31
C VAL A 243 1.72 20.01 -31.14
N LYS A 244 2.00 21.11 -30.45
CA LYS A 244 2.99 21.20 -29.37
C LYS A 244 2.32 21.49 -28.03
N TYR A 245 3.08 21.38 -26.94
CA TYR A 245 2.65 21.78 -25.60
C TYR A 245 3.64 22.77 -25.00
N GLU A 246 3.18 23.54 -24.02
CA GLU A 246 4.07 24.30 -23.14
C GLU A 246 4.85 23.32 -22.27
N ALA A 247 6.02 23.76 -21.80
CA ALA A 247 6.76 22.98 -20.80
C ALA A 247 5.85 22.73 -19.58
N ASP A 248 5.92 21.52 -19.02
CA ASP A 248 5.18 21.12 -17.82
C ASP A 248 3.64 21.14 -17.92
N SER A 249 3.09 20.96 -19.12
CA SER A 249 1.64 20.80 -19.30
C SER A 249 1.07 19.69 -18.40
N PRO A 250 -0.07 19.91 -17.71
CA PRO A 250 -0.55 19.00 -16.66
C PRO A 250 -1.16 17.69 -17.18
N PHE A 251 -1.30 17.50 -18.49
CA PHE A 251 -1.91 16.28 -19.06
C PHE A 251 -1.22 15.77 -20.32
N GLU A 252 -0.63 16.63 -21.16
CA GLU A 252 0.15 16.20 -22.34
C GLU A 252 -0.57 15.12 -23.18
N ALA A 253 -1.81 15.36 -23.65
CA ALA A 253 -2.48 14.42 -24.55
C ALA A 253 -1.63 14.18 -25.82
N PRO A 254 -1.63 12.97 -26.39
CA PRO A 254 -0.70 12.64 -27.48
C PRO A 254 -1.00 13.45 -28.74
N MET A 255 0.02 13.65 -29.57
CA MET A 255 -0.10 14.45 -30.80
C MET A 255 -1.22 13.94 -31.71
N ALA A 256 -1.35 12.62 -31.86
CA ALA A 256 -2.39 12.01 -32.68
C ALA A 256 -3.81 12.39 -32.24
N VAL A 257 -4.05 12.55 -30.93
CA VAL A 257 -5.32 13.00 -30.36
C VAL A 257 -5.51 14.50 -30.61
N MET A 258 -4.45 15.29 -30.43
CA MET A 258 -4.53 16.73 -30.62
C MET A 258 -4.56 17.18 -32.08
N GLN A 259 -4.30 16.28 -33.03
CA GLN A 259 -4.35 16.53 -34.47
C GLN A 259 -5.76 16.42 -35.08
N THR A 260 -6.73 16.01 -34.27
CA THR A 260 -8.14 15.93 -34.64
C THR A 260 -8.98 16.79 -33.70
N ALA A 261 -10.08 17.31 -34.22
CA ALA A 261 -11.08 18.05 -33.47
C ALA A 261 -12.44 17.95 -34.15
N ILE A 262 -13.49 18.30 -33.41
CA ILE A 262 -14.84 18.47 -33.96
C ILE A 262 -15.28 19.93 -33.86
N ARG A 263 -16.18 20.32 -34.75
CA ARG A 263 -17.03 21.52 -34.62
C ARG A 263 -18.50 21.15 -34.88
N PRO A 264 -19.46 21.95 -34.40
CA PRO A 264 -20.86 21.82 -34.80
C PRO A 264 -21.02 21.83 -36.33
N ARG A 265 -21.88 20.95 -36.85
CA ARG A 265 -22.23 20.93 -38.28
C ARG A 265 -23.00 22.19 -38.69
N ASN A 266 -23.94 22.62 -37.84
CA ASN A 266 -24.58 23.92 -37.95
C ASN A 266 -23.78 24.92 -37.12
N ALA A 267 -23.27 25.98 -37.75
CA ALA A 267 -22.44 26.99 -37.08
C ALA A 267 -23.16 27.73 -35.95
N SER A 268 -24.49 27.74 -35.94
CA SER A 268 -25.31 28.33 -34.87
C SER A 268 -25.54 27.40 -33.67
N HIS A 269 -25.16 26.12 -33.77
CA HIS A 269 -25.29 25.15 -32.67
C HIS A 269 -24.06 25.15 -31.75
N ASN A 270 -24.26 24.67 -30.53
CA ASN A 270 -23.20 24.43 -29.55
C ASN A 270 -22.71 22.98 -29.63
N ILE A 271 -21.55 22.71 -29.03
CA ILE A 271 -21.14 21.34 -28.69
C ILE A 271 -21.67 21.08 -27.28
N GLU A 272 -22.43 20.01 -27.10
CA GLU A 272 -22.99 19.63 -25.81
C GLU A 272 -22.77 18.14 -25.57
N PHE A 273 -22.48 17.80 -24.32
CA PHE A 273 -22.40 16.43 -23.85
C PHE A 273 -22.90 16.35 -22.40
N ASP A 274 -23.61 15.27 -22.10
CA ASP A 274 -24.26 15.07 -20.83
C ASP A 274 -23.94 13.70 -20.22
N TRP A 275 -24.05 13.62 -18.89
CA TRP A 275 -24.03 12.36 -18.18
C TRP A 275 -24.75 12.46 -16.84
N GLU A 276 -25.19 11.30 -16.37
CA GLU A 276 -25.71 11.12 -15.02
C GLU A 276 -24.59 10.65 -14.06
N PRO A 277 -24.62 11.08 -12.78
CA PRO A 277 -23.74 10.54 -11.76
C PRO A 277 -23.86 9.02 -11.66
N GLN A 278 -22.75 8.32 -11.44
CA GLN A 278 -22.68 6.88 -11.25
C GLN A 278 -22.40 6.56 -9.77
N PRO A 279 -23.41 6.60 -8.89
CA PRO A 279 -23.23 6.38 -7.46
C PRO A 279 -22.69 4.98 -7.18
N GLN A 280 -21.87 4.87 -6.14
CA GLN A 280 -21.40 3.60 -5.60
C GLN A 280 -21.79 3.48 -4.13
N ALA A 281 -21.79 2.26 -3.59
CA ALA A 281 -22.27 1.99 -2.23
C ALA A 281 -21.56 2.84 -1.16
N ASN A 282 -20.30 3.20 -1.38
CA ASN A 282 -19.47 4.01 -0.49
C ASN A 282 -19.28 5.48 -0.96
N ASP A 283 -19.77 5.85 -2.15
CA ASP A 283 -19.84 7.24 -2.63
C ASP A 283 -21.17 7.46 -3.36
N PRO A 284 -22.26 7.75 -2.61
CA PRO A 284 -23.59 7.88 -3.19
C PRO A 284 -23.78 9.17 -4.01
N SER A 285 -22.82 10.09 -4.01
CA SER A 285 -22.93 11.38 -4.71
C SER A 285 -21.62 11.76 -5.39
N PRO A 286 -21.10 10.94 -6.33
CA PRO A 286 -19.71 11.00 -6.78
C PRO A 286 -19.33 12.38 -7.34
N GLY A 287 -18.11 12.81 -7.02
CA GLY A 287 -17.52 14.04 -7.55
C GLY A 287 -16.73 13.78 -8.83
N TYR A 288 -16.83 14.71 -9.79
CA TYR A 288 -16.21 14.56 -11.11
C TYR A 288 -15.13 15.60 -11.40
N ILE A 289 -14.08 15.15 -12.08
CA ILE A 289 -13.05 15.97 -12.72
C ILE A 289 -13.22 15.83 -14.24
N ILE A 290 -13.38 16.97 -14.91
CA ILE A 290 -13.58 17.10 -16.35
C ILE A 290 -12.33 17.77 -16.89
N ILE A 291 -11.69 17.17 -17.89
CA ILE A 291 -10.52 17.74 -18.56
C ILE A 291 -10.83 17.77 -20.06
N MET A 292 -10.98 18.98 -20.60
CA MET A 292 -11.23 19.20 -22.02
C MET A 292 -9.97 19.73 -22.68
N HIS A 293 -9.59 19.14 -23.81
CA HIS A 293 -8.38 19.47 -24.55
C HIS A 293 -8.71 20.23 -25.83
N PHE A 294 -7.96 21.29 -26.10
CA PHE A 294 -8.17 22.24 -27.19
C PHE A 294 -6.87 22.56 -27.93
N SER A 295 -6.94 22.64 -29.25
CA SER A 295 -5.91 23.19 -30.13
C SER A 295 -6.59 23.69 -31.41
N GLU A 296 -6.26 24.91 -31.85
CA GLU A 296 -6.71 25.38 -33.16
C GLU A 296 -5.84 24.73 -34.24
N LEU A 297 -6.49 23.99 -35.15
CA LEU A 297 -5.83 23.17 -36.16
C LEU A 297 -5.72 23.89 -37.51
N GLN A 298 -6.52 24.95 -37.69
CA GLN A 298 -6.61 25.74 -38.91
C GLN A 298 -5.95 27.10 -38.70
N LEU A 299 -5.16 27.55 -39.68
CA LEU A 299 -4.65 28.91 -39.64
C LEU A 299 -5.81 29.86 -39.94
N LEU A 300 -6.26 30.60 -38.92
CA LEU A 300 -7.40 31.50 -39.05
C LEU A 300 -7.00 32.79 -39.76
N PRO A 301 -7.82 33.30 -40.70
CA PRO A 301 -7.67 34.65 -41.24
C PRO A 301 -7.70 35.72 -40.16
N SER A 302 -7.11 36.89 -40.40
CA SER A 302 -7.01 37.99 -39.41
C SER A 302 -8.35 38.54 -38.92
N ASN A 303 -9.43 38.38 -39.70
CA ASN A 303 -10.79 38.78 -39.35
C ASN A 303 -11.61 37.64 -38.71
N ALA A 304 -11.08 36.43 -38.66
CA ALA A 304 -11.76 35.28 -38.10
C ALA A 304 -11.35 35.08 -36.63
N VAL A 305 -12.34 35.12 -35.76
CA VAL A 305 -12.18 34.88 -34.32
C VAL A 305 -12.91 33.60 -33.95
N ARG A 306 -12.23 32.71 -33.21
CA ARG A 306 -12.85 31.60 -32.50
C ARG A 306 -12.68 31.81 -31.00
N GLU A 307 -13.78 32.09 -30.34
CA GLU A 307 -13.81 32.21 -28.89
C GLU A 307 -15.14 31.70 -28.33
N PHE A 308 -15.09 31.00 -27.19
CA PHE A 308 -16.28 30.37 -26.62
C PHE A 308 -16.20 30.24 -25.10
N TYR A 309 -17.37 30.19 -24.48
CA TYR A 309 -17.55 29.87 -23.07
C TYR A 309 -17.67 28.36 -22.88
N ILE A 310 -17.15 27.89 -21.76
CA ILE A 310 -17.32 26.51 -21.29
C ILE A 310 -18.28 26.56 -20.11
N ASN A 311 -19.45 25.95 -20.27
CA ASN A 311 -20.51 25.96 -19.28
C ASN A 311 -20.75 24.56 -18.72
N LEU A 312 -21.17 24.49 -17.46
CA LEU A 312 -21.73 23.32 -16.82
C LEU A 312 -23.11 23.67 -16.27
N ASN A 313 -24.14 22.96 -16.72
CA ASN A 313 -25.55 23.17 -16.37
C ASN A 313 -25.97 24.64 -16.56
N GLY A 314 -25.59 25.23 -17.70
CA GLY A 314 -25.90 26.61 -18.06
C GLY A 314 -25.12 27.69 -17.30
N LYS A 315 -24.14 27.32 -16.46
CA LYS A 315 -23.28 28.28 -15.74
C LYS A 315 -21.83 28.15 -16.18
N LEU A 316 -21.10 29.26 -16.22
CA LEU A 316 -19.68 29.28 -16.54
C LEU A 316 -18.90 28.31 -15.62
N LEU A 317 -18.23 27.33 -16.22
CA LEU A 317 -17.34 26.43 -15.53
C LEU A 317 -16.03 27.16 -15.19
N ASN A 318 -15.53 27.95 -16.14
CA ASN A 318 -14.34 28.79 -16.01
C ASN A 318 -14.68 30.25 -16.31
N ARG A 319 -14.00 31.18 -15.63
CA ARG A 319 -14.21 32.63 -15.82
C ARG A 319 -13.63 33.13 -17.15
N ASP A 320 -12.58 32.48 -17.63
CA ASP A 320 -11.87 32.88 -18.84
C ASP A 320 -12.55 32.35 -20.09
N VAL A 321 -12.54 33.18 -21.15
CA VAL A 321 -12.99 32.79 -22.48
C VAL A 321 -11.96 31.86 -23.10
N MET A 322 -12.41 30.73 -23.65
CA MET A 322 -11.53 29.80 -24.35
C MET A 322 -11.18 30.34 -25.74
N ARG A 323 -9.87 30.45 -26.01
CA ARG A 323 -9.30 30.80 -27.31
C ARG A 323 -8.22 29.77 -27.64
N PRO A 324 -8.55 28.68 -28.35
CA PRO A 324 -7.61 27.60 -28.61
C PRO A 324 -6.38 28.13 -29.38
N PRO A 325 -5.14 27.90 -28.89
CA PRO A 325 -3.95 28.38 -29.57
C PRO A 325 -3.65 27.56 -30.82
N TYR A 326 -3.16 28.22 -31.87
CA TYR A 326 -2.85 27.55 -33.14
C TYR A 326 -1.70 26.56 -32.99
N LEU A 327 -1.98 25.27 -33.23
CA LEU A 327 -1.05 24.14 -33.11
C LEU A 327 -0.35 24.04 -31.74
N TYR A 328 -1.01 24.55 -30.70
CA TYR A 328 -0.61 24.34 -29.31
C TYR A 328 -1.76 23.67 -28.54
N GLY A 329 -1.44 22.69 -27.71
CA GLY A 329 -2.39 22.00 -26.86
C GLY A 329 -2.60 22.78 -25.57
N GLN A 330 -3.86 23.05 -25.25
CA GLN A 330 -4.31 23.65 -24.00
C GLN A 330 -5.40 22.78 -23.38
N ALA A 331 -5.45 22.72 -22.05
CA ALA A 331 -6.48 22.00 -21.32
C ALA A 331 -7.29 22.94 -20.43
N SER A 332 -8.60 22.73 -20.40
CA SER A 332 -9.53 23.34 -19.45
C SER A 332 -10.03 22.28 -18.49
N TYR A 333 -9.89 22.53 -17.19
CA TYR A 333 -10.23 21.53 -16.18
C TYR A 333 -10.64 22.17 -14.86
N ASN A 334 -11.42 21.44 -14.07
CA ASN A 334 -11.71 21.83 -12.69
C ASN A 334 -10.66 21.26 -11.72
N THR A 335 -10.25 22.09 -10.75
CA THR A 335 -9.27 21.71 -9.71
C THR A 335 -9.88 20.83 -8.63
N PHE A 336 -11.17 21.03 -8.33
CA PHE A 336 -11.90 20.31 -7.29
C PHE A 336 -13.05 19.52 -7.90
N ALA A 337 -13.35 18.35 -7.32
CA ALA A 337 -14.42 17.49 -7.78
C ALA A 337 -15.79 18.19 -7.69
N ILE A 338 -16.51 18.24 -8.81
CA ILE A 338 -17.84 18.87 -8.87
C ILE A 338 -18.90 17.79 -8.64
N ARG A 339 -19.81 18.05 -7.68
CA ARG A 339 -20.95 17.16 -7.35
C ARG A 339 -22.26 17.82 -7.77
N LYS A 340 -23.00 17.18 -8.67
CA LYS A 340 -24.30 17.60 -9.23
C LYS A 340 -25.19 16.38 -9.41
N SER A 341 -26.50 16.60 -9.53
CA SER A 341 -27.47 15.54 -9.84
C SER A 341 -27.48 15.13 -11.32
N TYR A 342 -27.04 16.02 -12.19
CA TYR A 342 -26.85 15.80 -13.63
C TYR A 342 -25.75 16.74 -14.13
N TYR A 343 -25.14 16.40 -15.26
CA TYR A 343 -24.09 17.20 -15.88
C TYR A 343 -24.43 17.43 -17.34
N ILE A 344 -24.45 18.69 -17.76
CA ILE A 344 -24.56 19.12 -19.15
C ILE A 344 -23.44 20.11 -19.37
N VAL A 345 -22.42 19.70 -20.11
CA VAL A 345 -21.33 20.59 -20.51
C VAL A 345 -21.64 21.12 -21.89
N SER A 346 -21.60 22.45 -22.03
CA SER A 346 -21.85 23.11 -23.31
C SER A 346 -20.73 24.08 -23.67
N LEU A 347 -20.30 24.04 -24.92
CA LEU A 347 -19.35 24.99 -25.50
C LEU A 347 -20.14 26.00 -26.33
N ASN A 348 -20.17 27.26 -25.90
CA ASN A 348 -21.01 28.28 -26.50
C ASN A 348 -20.14 29.38 -27.10
N ALA A 349 -20.26 29.62 -28.42
CA ALA A 349 -19.61 30.76 -29.06
C ALA A 349 -19.97 32.07 -28.36
N THR A 350 -18.99 32.97 -28.18
CA THR A 350 -19.29 34.31 -27.67
C THR A 350 -19.95 35.16 -28.76
N ALA A 351 -20.47 36.32 -28.38
CA ALA A 351 -21.01 37.29 -29.33
C ALA A 351 -19.97 37.82 -30.35
N ASN A 352 -18.68 37.80 -30.02
CA ASN A 352 -17.63 38.26 -30.95
C ASN A 352 -17.06 37.13 -31.82
N SER A 353 -17.42 35.87 -31.55
CA SER A 353 -16.89 34.74 -32.29
C SER A 353 -17.52 34.65 -33.67
N THR A 354 -16.68 34.63 -34.70
CA THR A 354 -17.11 34.42 -36.10
C THR A 354 -17.12 32.94 -36.48
N LEU A 355 -16.53 32.09 -35.65
CA LEU A 355 -16.37 30.66 -35.86
C LEU A 355 -17.02 29.88 -34.71
N PRO A 356 -17.54 28.67 -34.97
CA PRO A 356 -18.16 27.86 -33.92
C PRO A 356 -17.10 27.31 -32.95
N PRO A 357 -17.49 26.81 -31.76
CA PRO A 357 -16.55 26.16 -30.84
C PRO A 357 -15.89 24.91 -31.45
N ILE A 358 -14.74 24.51 -30.91
CA ILE A 358 -14.06 23.25 -31.23
C ILE A 358 -13.65 22.52 -29.96
N ILE A 359 -13.45 21.21 -30.03
CA ILE A 359 -12.84 20.39 -28.98
C ILE A 359 -12.05 19.25 -29.63
N ASN A 360 -10.88 18.94 -29.07
CA ASN A 360 -10.00 17.87 -29.55
C ASN A 360 -10.21 16.58 -28.74
N ALA A 361 -10.33 16.70 -27.42
CA ALA A 361 -10.42 15.53 -26.55
C ALA A 361 -11.13 15.83 -25.22
N LEU A 362 -11.62 14.79 -24.57
CA LEU A 362 -12.25 14.87 -23.24
C LEU A 362 -11.79 13.71 -22.37
N GLU A 363 -11.36 13.99 -21.15
CA GLU A 363 -11.20 13.00 -20.08
C GLU A 363 -12.18 13.31 -18.95
N LEU A 364 -12.90 12.28 -18.50
CA LEU A 364 -13.84 12.36 -17.39
C LEU A 364 -13.44 11.35 -16.32
N PHE A 365 -13.25 11.84 -15.10
CA PHE A 365 -12.90 11.03 -13.94
C PHE A 365 -13.88 11.25 -12.81
N SER A 366 -14.15 10.21 -12.03
CA SER A 366 -14.65 10.33 -10.67
C SER A 366 -13.47 10.35 -9.69
N VAL A 367 -13.68 10.85 -8.47
CA VAL A 367 -12.64 10.83 -7.42
C VAL A 367 -12.84 9.68 -6.44
N ILE A 368 -11.73 9.15 -5.91
CA ILE A 368 -11.76 8.20 -4.78
C ILE A 368 -10.87 8.69 -3.64
N PRO A 369 -11.27 8.49 -2.37
CA PRO A 369 -10.38 8.75 -1.25
C PRO A 369 -9.28 7.69 -1.18
N THR A 370 -8.04 8.12 -0.92
CA THR A 370 -6.89 7.23 -0.68
C THR A 370 -6.31 7.41 0.73
N THR A 371 -7.16 7.84 1.67
CA THR A 371 -6.77 8.19 3.04
C THR A 371 -6.67 7.01 4.00
N ASN A 372 -7.17 5.81 3.62
CA ASN A 372 -7.03 4.64 4.49
C ASN A 372 -5.56 4.25 4.59
N LEU A 373 -5.10 4.07 5.83
CA LEU A 373 -3.73 3.71 6.12
C LEU A 373 -3.55 2.20 6.05
N SER A 374 -2.52 1.77 5.33
CA SER A 374 -2.03 0.38 5.36
C SER A 374 -1.46 0.03 6.73
N THR A 375 -1.37 -1.26 7.01
CA THR A 375 -0.72 -1.80 8.21
C THR A 375 0.71 -1.25 8.31
N ASN A 376 1.17 -1.00 9.53
CA ASN A 376 2.53 -0.53 9.76
C ASN A 376 3.56 -1.40 9.04
N SER A 377 4.48 -0.76 8.30
CA SER A 377 5.40 -1.45 7.40
C SER A 377 6.35 -2.44 8.10
N GLN A 378 6.73 -2.18 9.36
CA GLN A 378 7.52 -3.14 10.16
C GLN A 378 6.70 -4.38 10.51
N ASP A 379 5.43 -4.21 10.86
CA ASP A 379 4.53 -5.33 11.14
C ASP A 379 4.28 -6.16 9.87
N VAL A 380 4.05 -5.51 8.72
CA VAL A 380 3.93 -6.17 7.40
C VAL A 380 5.19 -6.98 7.07
N SER A 381 6.37 -6.36 7.19
CA SER A 381 7.64 -7.02 6.90
C SER A 381 7.86 -8.25 7.79
N ALA A 382 7.59 -8.12 9.09
CA ALA A 382 7.74 -9.20 10.05
C ALA A 382 6.78 -10.37 9.76
N ILE A 383 5.50 -10.07 9.53
CA ILE A 383 4.48 -11.11 9.33
C ILE A 383 4.64 -11.82 7.98
N LEU A 384 5.15 -11.13 6.94
CA LEU A 384 5.48 -11.76 5.66
C LEU A 384 6.66 -12.74 5.78
N VAL A 385 7.68 -12.43 6.60
CA VAL A 385 8.76 -13.39 6.88
C VAL A 385 8.23 -14.61 7.64
N ILE A 386 7.34 -14.40 8.61
CA ILE A 386 6.67 -15.48 9.35
C ILE A 386 5.82 -16.34 8.40
N LYS A 387 5.04 -15.70 7.51
CA LYS A 387 4.23 -16.36 6.48
C LYS A 387 5.10 -17.27 5.62
N ALA A 388 6.20 -16.76 5.09
CA ALA A 388 7.11 -17.50 4.23
C ALA A 388 7.81 -18.65 4.98
N LYS A 389 8.34 -18.39 6.18
CA LYS A 389 9.06 -19.41 6.98
C LYS A 389 8.19 -20.62 7.27
N TYR A 390 6.92 -20.38 7.61
CA TYR A 390 6.00 -21.43 8.02
C TYR A 390 5.02 -21.86 6.93
N GLN A 391 5.16 -21.33 5.71
CA GLN A 391 4.30 -21.65 4.57
C GLN A 391 2.80 -21.52 4.94
N VAL A 392 2.43 -20.39 5.55
CA VAL A 392 1.05 -20.14 5.98
C VAL A 392 0.20 -19.77 4.76
N HIS A 393 -0.42 -20.79 4.14
CA HIS A 393 -1.32 -20.64 3.00
C HIS A 393 -2.79 -20.57 3.47
N LYS A 394 -3.25 -19.37 3.82
CA LYS A 394 -4.65 -19.03 4.19
C LYS A 394 -5.13 -17.80 3.41
N ASN A 395 -6.13 -17.07 3.91
CA ASN A 395 -6.53 -15.73 3.44
C ASN A 395 -5.46 -14.63 3.67
N TRP A 396 -4.19 -15.01 3.83
CA TRP A 396 -3.05 -14.13 4.05
C TRP A 396 -2.60 -13.47 2.76
N MET A 397 -3.50 -12.75 2.09
CA MET A 397 -3.23 -12.04 0.84
C MET A 397 -3.52 -10.55 1.03
N GLY A 398 -2.75 -9.66 0.39
CA GLY A 398 -2.94 -8.22 0.56
C GLY A 398 -2.41 -7.67 1.88
N ASP A 399 -3.04 -6.62 2.39
CA ASP A 399 -2.66 -6.00 3.66
C ASP A 399 -3.13 -6.86 4.88
N PRO A 400 -2.28 -7.07 5.90
CA PRO A 400 -2.62 -7.95 7.03
C PRO A 400 -3.80 -7.50 7.88
N CYS A 401 -4.04 -6.19 8.01
CA CYS A 401 -5.05 -5.62 8.89
C CYS A 401 -6.18 -4.89 8.16
N GLY A 402 -6.15 -4.74 6.84
CA GLY A 402 -7.17 -3.96 6.13
C GLY A 402 -7.43 -4.44 4.70
N PRO A 403 -8.51 -3.99 4.05
CA PRO A 403 -9.33 -2.84 4.44
C PRO A 403 -10.30 -3.09 5.61
N GLY A 404 -10.30 -2.18 6.60
CA GLY A 404 -11.19 -2.24 7.76
C GLY A 404 -10.96 -3.44 8.69
N THR A 405 -11.85 -3.65 9.65
CA THR A 405 -11.76 -4.74 10.64
C THR A 405 -12.24 -6.10 10.12
N VAL A 406 -12.87 -6.13 8.94
CA VAL A 406 -13.52 -7.33 8.37
C VAL A 406 -12.55 -8.13 7.48
N MET A 407 -11.47 -7.51 6.98
CA MET A 407 -10.52 -8.14 6.05
C MET A 407 -9.15 -8.42 6.67
N VAL A 408 -9.10 -8.51 8.01
CA VAL A 408 -7.91 -8.93 8.73
C VAL A 408 -7.58 -10.38 8.35
N TRP A 409 -6.29 -10.68 8.22
CA TRP A 409 -5.83 -12.05 8.02
C TRP A 409 -6.32 -12.96 9.14
N ASP A 410 -6.72 -14.18 8.79
CA ASP A 410 -7.10 -15.19 9.77
C ASP A 410 -5.96 -15.35 10.79
N SER A 411 -6.31 -15.61 12.04
CA SER A 411 -5.35 -15.72 13.14
C SER A 411 -4.68 -14.41 13.58
N LEU A 412 -4.97 -13.28 12.94
CA LEU A 412 -4.48 -11.98 13.39
C LEU A 412 -5.58 -11.19 14.10
N THR A 413 -5.17 -10.30 15.00
CA THR A 413 -6.01 -9.19 15.45
C THR A 413 -5.17 -7.93 15.39
N CYS A 414 -5.79 -6.84 14.95
CA CYS A 414 -5.12 -5.57 14.79
C CYS A 414 -5.78 -4.47 15.62
N SER A 415 -5.01 -3.45 15.98
CA SER A 415 -5.51 -2.20 16.55
C SER A 415 -5.59 -1.11 15.49
N TYR A 416 -6.56 -0.21 15.65
CA TYR A 416 -6.86 0.87 14.70
C TYR A 416 -6.94 2.19 15.46
N ALA A 417 -5.78 2.85 15.65
CA ALA A 417 -5.74 4.19 16.22
C ALA A 417 -6.01 5.24 15.14
N ILE A 418 -6.69 6.33 15.53
CA ILE A 418 -7.02 7.42 14.61
C ILE A 418 -5.73 8.00 14.02
N ALA A 419 -5.71 8.20 12.70
CA ALA A 419 -4.59 8.76 11.96
C ALA A 419 -3.25 8.03 12.17
N SER A 420 -3.29 6.74 12.56
CA SER A 420 -2.10 5.90 12.73
C SER A 420 -2.26 4.58 11.96
N PRO A 421 -1.18 4.06 11.34
CA PRO A 421 -1.21 2.75 10.69
C PRO A 421 -1.68 1.65 11.65
N PRO A 422 -2.57 0.74 11.20
CA PRO A 422 -2.95 -0.43 11.99
C PRO A 422 -1.74 -1.23 12.45
N ARG A 423 -1.83 -1.81 13.65
CA ARG A 423 -0.76 -2.61 14.25
C ARG A 423 -1.26 -4.01 14.61
N ILE A 424 -0.44 -5.03 14.41
CA ILE A 424 -0.76 -6.41 14.80
C ILE A 424 -0.59 -6.57 16.32
N THR A 425 -1.68 -6.91 17.01
CA THR A 425 -1.70 -7.07 18.48
C THR A 425 -1.88 -8.52 18.91
N ARG A 426 -2.45 -9.38 18.05
CA ARG A 426 -2.59 -10.83 18.31
C ARG A 426 -2.11 -11.62 17.11
N VAL A 427 -1.36 -12.68 17.37
CA VAL A 427 -1.04 -13.73 16.39
C VAL A 427 -1.36 -15.09 17.02
N ASP A 428 -2.25 -15.86 16.37
CA ASP A 428 -2.66 -17.19 16.83
C ASP A 428 -2.42 -18.26 15.77
N LEU A 429 -1.22 -18.84 15.79
CA LEU A 429 -0.82 -19.92 14.89
C LEU A 429 -0.81 -21.27 15.61
N SER A 430 -1.67 -21.43 16.60
CA SER A 430 -1.81 -22.71 17.31
C SER A 430 -2.39 -23.81 16.41
N SER A 431 -1.95 -25.04 16.62
CA SER A 431 -2.46 -26.23 15.89
C SER A 431 -2.35 -26.13 14.37
N ARG A 432 -1.23 -25.59 13.86
CA ARG A 432 -1.00 -25.40 12.42
C ARG A 432 0.07 -26.32 11.85
N GLY A 433 0.57 -27.27 12.64
CA GLY A 433 1.64 -28.16 12.21
C GLY A 433 2.93 -27.42 11.86
N LEU A 434 3.17 -26.27 12.49
CA LEU A 434 4.39 -25.48 12.24
C LEU A 434 5.61 -26.31 12.61
N ASN A 435 6.63 -26.31 11.76
CA ASN A 435 7.90 -27.00 11.97
C ASN A 435 9.07 -26.00 11.99
N GLY A 436 10.25 -26.46 12.43
CA GLY A 436 11.45 -25.64 12.52
C GLY A 436 11.52 -24.83 13.81
N ASP A 437 12.44 -23.88 13.89
CA ASP A 437 12.67 -23.03 15.05
C ASP A 437 11.72 -21.82 15.09
N ILE A 438 11.46 -21.31 16.30
CA ILE A 438 10.66 -20.09 16.49
C ILE A 438 11.37 -18.90 15.82
N SER A 439 10.70 -18.30 14.82
CA SER A 439 11.19 -17.09 14.15
C SER A 439 11.46 -15.93 15.12
N SER A 440 12.66 -15.36 15.07
CA SER A 440 12.98 -14.11 15.77
C SER A 440 12.18 -12.91 15.23
N SER A 441 11.62 -12.99 14.01
CA SER A 441 10.83 -11.92 13.40
C SER A 441 9.56 -11.58 14.20
N PHE A 442 9.05 -12.48 15.05
CA PHE A 442 7.96 -12.13 15.97
C PHE A 442 8.33 -10.96 16.89
N ALA A 443 9.62 -10.79 17.24
CA ALA A 443 10.10 -9.69 18.07
C ALA A 443 9.98 -8.30 17.40
N ASN A 444 9.72 -8.25 16.08
CA ASN A 444 9.51 -7.00 15.35
C ASN A 444 8.07 -6.48 15.42
N LEU A 445 7.11 -7.32 15.84
CA LEU A 445 5.72 -6.93 16.07
C LEU A 445 5.60 -6.18 17.40
N LYS A 446 6.10 -4.94 17.47
CA LYS A 446 6.27 -4.22 18.76
C LYS A 446 4.97 -3.95 19.52
N ALA A 447 3.81 -3.98 18.85
CA ALA A 447 2.50 -3.84 19.48
C ALA A 447 1.87 -5.18 19.89
N LEU A 448 2.56 -6.31 19.69
CA LEU A 448 2.03 -7.65 19.95
C LEU A 448 1.78 -7.85 21.44
N GLN A 449 0.54 -8.21 21.78
CA GLN A 449 0.04 -8.47 23.13
C GLN A 449 -0.15 -9.97 23.37
N TYR A 450 -0.52 -10.70 22.32
CA TYR A 450 -0.79 -12.13 22.42
C TYR A 450 -0.11 -12.90 21.28
N LEU A 451 0.70 -13.88 21.63
CA LEU A 451 1.32 -14.82 20.70
C LEU A 451 1.03 -16.25 21.13
N ASN A 452 0.32 -16.99 20.29
CA ASN A 452 0.07 -18.41 20.51
C ASN A 452 0.65 -19.25 19.37
N LEU A 453 1.64 -20.07 19.71
CA LEU A 453 2.31 -21.03 18.85
C LEU A 453 2.14 -22.46 19.37
N SER A 454 1.19 -22.69 20.29
CA SER A 454 1.00 -23.98 20.94
C SER A 454 0.51 -25.06 19.98
N ASN A 455 0.73 -26.32 20.37
CA ASN A 455 0.28 -27.50 19.61
C ASN A 455 0.84 -27.52 18.18
N ASN A 456 2.16 -27.36 18.05
CA ASN A 456 2.88 -27.44 16.79
C ASN A 456 4.08 -28.40 16.95
N ASN A 457 4.93 -28.47 15.93
CA ASN A 457 6.14 -29.29 15.91
C ASN A 457 7.39 -28.39 15.95
N LEU A 458 7.31 -27.25 16.64
CA LEU A 458 8.44 -26.31 16.72
C LEU A 458 9.56 -26.91 17.56
N VAL A 459 10.80 -26.76 17.10
CA VAL A 459 12.02 -27.30 17.71
C VAL A 459 12.99 -26.19 18.11
N GLY A 460 14.05 -26.53 18.85
CA GLY A 460 15.11 -25.60 19.24
C GLY A 460 14.75 -24.73 20.45
N SER A 461 15.60 -23.74 20.72
CA SER A 461 15.47 -22.89 21.90
C SER A 461 14.50 -21.72 21.71
N ILE A 462 13.90 -21.24 22.81
CA ILE A 462 13.10 -20.01 22.79
C ILE A 462 14.02 -18.80 22.50
N PRO A 463 13.77 -18.02 21.43
CA PRO A 463 14.60 -16.87 21.10
C PRO A 463 14.55 -15.80 22.20
N ASN A 464 15.73 -15.40 22.69
CA ASN A 464 15.85 -14.38 23.73
C ASN A 464 15.21 -13.03 23.31
N VAL A 465 15.24 -12.70 22.03
CA VAL A 465 14.68 -11.46 21.47
C VAL A 465 13.18 -11.30 21.74
N LEU A 466 12.44 -12.37 22.01
CA LEU A 466 11.02 -12.27 22.36
C LEU A 466 10.80 -11.50 23.68
N SER A 467 11.80 -11.42 24.57
CA SER A 467 11.70 -10.61 25.77
C SER A 467 11.61 -9.10 25.50
N GLN A 468 11.99 -8.65 24.29
CA GLN A 468 11.92 -7.26 23.86
C GLN A 468 10.49 -6.79 23.53
N LEU A 469 9.52 -7.71 23.44
CA LEU A 469 8.12 -7.40 23.16
C LEU A 469 7.44 -6.86 24.41
N THR A 470 7.69 -5.61 24.78
CA THR A 470 7.20 -4.99 26.03
C THR A 470 5.69 -5.04 26.20
N SER A 471 4.92 -5.00 25.11
CA SER A 471 3.45 -5.12 25.13
C SER A 471 2.91 -6.55 25.28
N LEU A 472 3.76 -7.58 25.16
CA LEU A 472 3.32 -8.98 25.19
C LEU A 472 2.89 -9.40 26.59
N THR A 473 1.63 -9.82 26.73
CA THR A 473 1.05 -10.28 27.99
C THR A 473 0.80 -11.77 28.00
N VAL A 474 0.66 -12.41 26.83
CA VAL A 474 0.50 -13.86 26.72
C VAL A 474 1.44 -14.43 25.66
N LEU A 475 2.22 -15.43 26.05
CA LEU A 475 3.06 -16.23 25.16
C LEU A 475 2.78 -17.72 25.41
N ASP A 476 2.09 -18.36 24.48
CA ASP A 476 1.79 -19.80 24.56
C ASP A 476 2.63 -20.60 23.57
N LEU A 477 3.56 -21.38 24.11
CA LEU A 477 4.49 -22.28 23.43
C LEU A 477 4.25 -23.74 23.82
N SER A 478 3.16 -24.03 24.53
CA SER A 478 2.88 -25.37 25.04
C SER A 478 2.69 -26.39 23.91
N ARG A 479 2.94 -27.68 24.19
CA ARG A 479 2.78 -28.78 23.22
C ARG A 479 3.59 -28.55 21.95
N ASN A 480 4.91 -28.44 22.10
CA ASN A 480 5.89 -28.37 21.02
C ASN A 480 7.07 -29.33 21.33
N GLN A 481 8.16 -29.23 20.58
CA GLN A 481 9.40 -29.98 20.75
C GLN A 481 10.58 -29.05 21.09
N LEU A 482 10.29 -27.98 21.84
CA LEU A 482 11.30 -26.97 22.22
C LEU A 482 12.25 -27.52 23.27
N ASN A 483 13.49 -27.03 23.26
CA ASN A 483 14.54 -27.45 24.17
C ASN A 483 15.29 -26.27 24.82
N GLY A 484 16.12 -26.57 25.80
CA GLY A 484 16.98 -25.57 26.46
C GLY A 484 16.32 -24.83 27.63
N SER A 485 16.73 -23.58 27.86
CA SER A 485 16.30 -22.75 29.00
C SER A 485 15.28 -21.69 28.59
N ILE A 486 14.51 -21.18 29.56
CA ILE A 486 13.70 -19.98 29.34
C ILE A 486 14.63 -18.75 29.40
N PRO A 487 14.63 -17.88 28.37
CA PRO A 487 15.43 -16.66 28.37
C PRO A 487 15.21 -15.80 29.62
N PHE A 488 16.31 -15.30 30.21
CA PHE A 488 16.28 -14.49 31.44
C PHE A 488 15.27 -13.33 31.38
N GLY A 489 15.21 -12.61 30.26
CA GLY A 489 14.27 -11.51 30.08
C GLY A 489 12.79 -11.93 30.12
N LEU A 490 12.46 -13.16 29.69
CA LEU A 490 11.10 -13.70 29.82
C LEU A 490 10.83 -14.15 31.25
N LEU A 491 11.81 -14.77 31.93
CA LEU A 491 11.67 -15.17 33.33
C LEU A 491 11.41 -13.98 34.27
N VAL A 492 12.10 -12.86 34.08
CA VAL A 492 11.87 -11.63 34.86
C VAL A 492 10.41 -11.18 34.72
N ARG A 493 9.86 -11.22 33.51
CA ARG A 493 8.49 -10.80 33.21
C ARG A 493 7.42 -11.76 33.70
N VAL A 494 7.74 -13.05 33.78
CA VAL A 494 6.88 -14.03 34.47
C VAL A 494 6.87 -13.74 35.97
N GLN A 495 8.03 -13.43 36.57
CA GLN A 495 8.12 -13.15 38.00
C GLN A 495 7.42 -11.85 38.42
N ASP A 496 7.49 -10.80 37.60
CA ASP A 496 6.81 -9.52 37.87
C ASP A 496 5.32 -9.51 37.47
N GLY A 497 4.83 -10.60 36.87
CA GLY A 497 3.42 -10.77 36.49
C GLY A 497 3.02 -10.07 35.18
N SER A 498 3.96 -9.47 34.45
CA SER A 498 3.68 -8.81 33.16
C SER A 498 3.50 -9.78 31.98
N LEU A 499 3.86 -11.06 32.13
CA LEU A 499 3.76 -12.08 31.08
C LEU A 499 3.22 -13.42 31.61
N ASP A 500 2.12 -13.90 31.02
CA ASP A 500 1.66 -15.29 31.10
C ASP A 500 2.43 -16.13 30.05
N LEU A 501 3.46 -16.85 30.52
CA LEU A 501 4.26 -17.76 29.69
C LEU A 501 3.81 -19.21 29.91
N ARG A 502 3.30 -19.84 28.86
CA ARG A 502 2.90 -21.25 28.86
C ARG A 502 3.86 -22.05 27.99
N TYR A 503 4.56 -22.99 28.59
CA TYR A 503 5.57 -23.82 27.90
C TYR A 503 5.43 -25.32 28.23
N GLY A 504 4.36 -25.71 28.94
CA GLY A 504 4.14 -27.10 29.33
C GLY A 504 4.07 -28.06 28.13
N ASN A 505 4.35 -29.34 28.38
CA ASN A 505 4.39 -30.38 27.35
C ASN A 505 5.44 -30.11 26.25
N ASN A 506 6.62 -29.66 26.66
CA ASN A 506 7.85 -29.68 25.88
C ASN A 506 8.86 -30.56 26.65
N SER A 507 9.27 -31.69 26.08
CA SER A 507 10.02 -32.73 26.80
C SER A 507 11.41 -32.28 27.29
N ASP A 508 12.06 -31.43 26.49
CA ASP A 508 13.49 -31.10 26.62
C ASP A 508 13.74 -29.67 27.10
N ILE A 509 12.70 -28.97 27.54
CA ILE A 509 12.83 -27.67 28.18
C ILE A 509 13.04 -27.85 29.68
N CYS A 510 13.87 -27.01 30.29
CA CYS A 510 14.11 -27.01 31.74
C CYS A 510 14.75 -28.29 32.33
N THR A 511 15.42 -29.11 31.51
CA THR A 511 15.98 -30.41 31.93
C THR A 511 17.12 -30.30 32.94
N ASN A 512 17.85 -29.18 32.95
CA ASN A 512 18.80 -28.84 34.00
C ASN A 512 18.07 -28.06 35.09
N GLY A 513 17.96 -28.59 36.32
CA GLY A 513 17.02 -28.13 37.38
C GLY A 513 16.98 -26.63 37.74
N ASN A 514 17.95 -25.80 37.30
CA ASN A 514 17.97 -24.34 37.50
C ASN A 514 17.70 -23.52 36.22
N SER A 515 17.56 -24.16 35.06
CA SER A 515 17.53 -23.50 33.74
C SER A 515 16.24 -22.74 33.43
N CYS A 516 15.22 -22.87 34.29
CA CYS A 516 13.94 -22.16 34.17
C CYS A 516 13.52 -21.44 35.45
N GLN A 517 14.48 -21.22 36.35
CA GLN A 517 14.31 -20.45 37.56
C GLN A 517 15.26 -19.26 37.51
N LEU A 518 14.83 -18.11 38.04
CA LEU A 518 15.76 -17.00 38.22
C LEU A 518 16.81 -17.40 39.26
N PRO A 519 18.06 -16.92 39.13
CA PRO A 519 19.08 -17.12 40.15
C PRO A 519 18.51 -16.68 41.49
N THR A 520 18.43 -17.60 42.46
CA THR A 520 18.02 -17.23 43.81
C THR A 520 18.97 -16.15 44.29
N LYS A 521 18.42 -14.99 44.63
CA LYS A 521 19.18 -13.87 45.18
C LYS A 521 19.85 -14.40 46.45
N GLN A 522 21.11 -14.82 46.38
CA GLN A 522 21.91 -15.06 47.58
C GLN A 522 21.89 -13.72 48.31
N ARG A 523 21.13 -13.65 49.41
CA ARG A 523 21.20 -12.51 50.32
C ARG A 523 22.67 -12.41 50.70
N SER A 524 23.37 -11.40 50.16
CA SER A 524 24.79 -11.27 50.44
C SER A 524 24.92 -11.16 51.95
N LYS A 525 25.63 -12.11 52.58
CA LYS A 525 25.94 -12.05 54.01
C LYS A 525 26.79 -10.81 54.36
N LEU A 526 27.20 -10.01 53.36
CA LEU A 526 27.91 -8.74 53.48
C LEU A 526 27.20 -7.76 54.43
N ALA A 527 25.86 -7.69 54.42
CA ALA A 527 25.11 -6.85 55.35
C ALA A 527 25.29 -7.30 56.82
N ILE A 528 25.42 -8.61 57.06
CA ILE A 528 25.69 -9.18 58.39
C ILE A 528 27.15 -8.91 58.80
N TYR A 529 28.10 -9.04 57.86
CA TYR A 529 29.52 -8.76 58.11
C TYR A 529 29.82 -7.27 58.37
N ILE A 530 29.01 -6.33 57.87
CA ILE A 530 29.16 -4.89 58.15
C ILE A 530 28.42 -4.49 59.44
N ALA A 531 27.25 -5.07 59.70
CA ALA A 531 26.44 -4.72 60.87
C ALA A 531 27.09 -5.17 62.19
N ILE A 532 27.70 -6.36 62.23
CA ILE A 532 28.28 -6.90 63.48
C ILE A 532 29.46 -6.04 63.99
N PRO A 533 30.46 -5.65 63.18
CA PRO A 533 31.53 -4.76 63.62
C PRO A 533 31.03 -3.37 64.00
N ALA A 534 30.05 -2.82 63.27
CA ALA A 534 29.49 -1.50 63.55
C ALA A 534 28.79 -1.47 64.92
N VAL A 535 28.00 -2.49 65.25
CA VAL A 535 27.35 -2.62 66.56
C VAL A 535 28.39 -2.79 67.67
N LEU A 536 29.44 -3.59 67.44
CA LEU A 536 30.56 -3.73 68.38
C LEU A 536 31.28 -2.40 68.64
N ILE A 537 31.53 -1.60 67.61
CA ILE A 537 32.15 -0.27 67.75
C ILE A 537 31.25 0.66 68.56
N VAL A 538 29.93 0.68 68.29
CA VAL A 538 28.98 1.50 69.05
C VAL A 538 28.95 1.10 70.52
N ILE A 539 28.97 -0.20 70.84
CA ILE A 539 29.03 -0.69 72.22
C ILE A 539 30.34 -0.27 72.90
N ILE A 540 31.49 -0.40 72.21
CA ILE A 540 32.79 0.02 72.76
C ILE A 540 32.79 1.52 73.03
N VAL A 541 32.29 2.34 72.11
CA VAL A 541 32.20 3.80 72.29
C VAL A 541 31.27 4.15 73.46
N ALA A 542 30.13 3.46 73.59
CA ALA A 542 29.20 3.66 74.71
C ALA A 542 29.84 3.29 76.06
N VAL A 543 30.60 2.19 76.12
CA VAL A 543 31.34 1.79 77.34
C VAL A 543 32.43 2.80 77.67
N VAL A 544 33.19 3.28 76.68
CA VAL A 544 34.22 4.30 76.89
C VAL A 544 33.59 5.60 77.39
N LEU A 545 32.50 6.07 76.78
CA LEU A 545 31.74 7.23 77.24
C LEU A 545 31.21 7.04 78.66
N PHE A 546 30.68 5.86 78.98
CA PHE A 546 30.21 5.53 80.33
C PHE A 546 31.36 5.56 81.35
N CYS A 547 32.54 5.04 81.00
CA CYS A 547 33.75 5.13 81.82
C CYS A 547 34.22 6.58 82.02
N PHE A 548 34.16 7.42 80.98
CA PHE A 548 34.49 8.84 81.08
C PHE A 548 33.49 9.60 81.96
N ILE A 549 32.19 9.31 81.85
CA ILE A 549 31.15 9.90 82.71
C ILE A 549 31.35 9.46 84.16
N ARG A 550 31.65 8.18 84.43
CA ARG A 550 31.99 7.71 85.78
C ARG A 550 33.23 8.39 86.35
N ARG A 551 34.28 8.59 85.54
CA ARG A 551 35.47 9.35 85.96
C ARG A 551 35.16 10.81 86.28
N LYS A 552 34.24 11.44 85.54
CA LYS A 552 33.81 12.82 85.80
C LYS A 552 32.98 12.94 87.08
N CYS A 553 32.08 11.99 87.35
CA CYS A 553 31.31 11.96 88.60
C CYS A 553 32.15 11.63 89.86
N GLN A 554 33.33 11.04 89.71
CA GLN A 554 34.28 10.86 90.81
C GLN A 554 35.22 12.08 91.01
N GLY A 555 35.29 13.01 90.05
CA GLY A 555 36.07 14.24 90.14
C GLY A 555 35.37 15.40 90.84
N GLU A 556 34.04 15.44 90.87
CA GLU A 556 33.24 16.53 91.50
C GLU A 556 32.88 16.27 92.97
N ALA A 557 33.20 15.09 93.52
CA ALA A 557 33.05 14.82 94.96
C ALA A 557 34.27 15.24 95.80
N SER A 558 35.41 15.60 95.18
CA SER A 558 36.66 15.95 95.88
C SER A 558 36.90 17.46 96.02
N THR A 559 36.14 18.33 95.36
CA THR A 559 36.39 19.78 95.28
C THR A 559 35.42 20.63 96.10
N ARG A 560 34.71 20.03 97.07
CA ARG A 560 33.79 20.73 97.99
C ARG A 560 34.18 20.62 99.48
N ALA A 561 35.41 20.19 99.78
CA ALA A 561 35.88 19.97 101.15
C ALA A 561 37.20 20.69 101.52
N GLN A 562 37.61 21.72 100.77
CA GLN A 562 38.88 22.42 101.05
C GLN A 562 38.87 23.92 100.70
N GLN A 563 37.82 24.64 101.10
CA GLN A 563 37.81 26.11 101.10
C GLN A 563 36.88 26.64 102.19
N LEU A 564 37.27 26.43 103.46
CA LEU A 564 36.74 27.12 104.64
C LEU A 564 37.63 26.87 105.88
N SER A 565 38.87 27.35 105.84
CA SER A 565 39.63 27.76 107.05
C SER A 565 40.96 28.42 106.69
N GLY A 566 41.15 29.66 107.20
CA GLY A 566 42.44 30.32 107.30
C GLY A 566 42.50 31.65 106.56
N LEU A 567 42.82 32.81 107.14
CA LEU A 567 43.00 33.26 108.54
C LEU A 567 43.24 34.79 108.42
N PHE A 568 42.95 35.52 109.51
CA PHE A 568 43.14 36.96 109.74
C PHE A 568 44.48 37.57 109.23
N PRO A 569 44.52 38.89 108.93
CA PRO A 569 45.75 39.68 108.97
C PRO A 569 45.90 40.43 110.30
N SER A 570 47.13 40.49 110.81
CA SER A 570 47.56 41.37 111.90
C SER A 570 48.26 42.60 111.31
N GLU A 571 47.56 43.73 111.26
CA GLU A 571 47.90 45.03 111.88
C GLU A 571 46.75 46.03 111.63
#